data_AF-A0A285GB67-F1
#
_entry.id   AF-A0A285GB67-F1
#
_cell.length_a   1.000
_cell.length_b   1.000
_cell.length_c   1.000
_cell.angle_alpha   90.00
_cell.angle_beta   90.00
_cell.angle_gamma   90.00
#
_symmetry.space_group_name_H-M   'P 1'
#
loop_
_entity.id
_entity.type
_entity.pdbx_description
1 polymer ?
#
loop_
_entity_poly.entity_id
_entity_poly.type
_entity_poly.pdbx_seq_one_letter_code
_entity_poly.pdbx_strand_id
1 'polypeptide(L)' 'MELKNCKNCGKVFIKKNSGLCDKCHQEQEQKYIRVKDYLWDNSKATIDEIHQATGISKNIIRKFVREGRFRSL' A
#
# COMPACT_ATOMS: atom_id res chain seq x y z
N MET A 1 14.62 -0.18 -22.93
CA MET A 1 14.40 -0.60 -21.52
C MET A 1 15.45 0.09 -20.67
N GLU A 2 15.05 0.78 -19.60
CA GLU A 2 15.96 1.51 -18.71
C GLU A 2 16.02 0.81 -17.34
N LEU A 3 17.23 0.56 -16.83
CA LEU A 3 17.42 0.04 -15.48
C LEU A 3 17.28 1.20 -14.48
N LYS A 4 16.48 1.01 -13.44
CA LYS A 4 16.32 1.95 -12.34
C LYS A 4 16.37 1.26 -10.99
N ASN A 5 16.64 2.04 -9.95
CA ASN A 5 16.53 1.58 -8.57
C ASN A 5 15.10 1.81 -8.08
N CYS A 6 14.53 0.80 -7.43
CA CYS A 6 13.19 0.87 -6.85
C CYS A 6 13.16 1.93 -5.74
N LYS A 7 12.23 2.88 -5.81
CA LYS A 7 12.09 3.95 -4.81
C LYS A 7 11.73 3.45 -3.41
N ASN A 8 11.24 2.21 -3.28
CA ASN A 8 10.83 1.62 -1.99
C ASN A 8 11.90 0.72 -1.36
N CYS A 9 12.64 -0.06 -2.15
CA CYS A 9 13.60 -1.04 -1.63
C CYS A 9 15.02 -0.92 -2.20
N GLY A 10 15.26 0.02 -3.10
CA GLY A 10 16.58 0.24 -3.73
C GLY A 10 16.96 -0.79 -4.80
N LYS A 11 16.23 -1.91 -4.93
CA LYS A 11 16.54 -2.97 -5.91
C LYS A 11 16.57 -2.45 -7.35
N VAL A 12 17.59 -2.81 -8.11
CA VAL A 12 17.69 -2.54 -9.56
C VAL A 12 16.64 -3.37 -10.30
N PHE A 13 15.85 -2.73 -11.17
CA PHE A 13 14.82 -3.38 -11.99
C PHE A 13 14.67 -2.69 -13.34
N ILE A 14 14.11 -3.39 -14.32
CA ILE A 14 13.77 -2.79 -15.61
C ILE A 14 12.51 -1.96 -15.44
N LYS A 15 12.62 -0.64 -15.65
CA LYS A 15 11.50 0.29 -15.53
C LYS A 15 10.46 -0.01 -16.61
N LYS A 16 9.25 -0.37 -16.18
CA LYS A 16 8.05 -0.45 -17.02
C LYS A 16 7.31 0.90 -16.95
N ASN A 17 6.40 1.08 -15.99
CA ASN A 17 5.60 2.31 -15.84
C ASN A 17 5.71 3.00 -14.47
N SER A 18 6.02 2.26 -13.40
CA SER A 18 6.10 2.78 -12.03
C SER A 18 7.55 2.92 -11.57
N GLY A 19 7.80 3.78 -10.56
CA GLY A 19 9.10 3.90 -9.90
C GLY A 19 9.41 2.77 -8.91
N LEU A 20 8.64 1.67 -8.96
CA LEU A 20 8.72 0.54 -8.05
C LEU A 20 8.99 -0.73 -8.85
N CYS A 21 9.82 -1.62 -8.31
CA CYS A 21 9.98 -2.96 -8.88
C CYS A 21 8.71 -3.80 -8.68
N ASP A 22 8.53 -4.85 -9.49
CA ASP A 22 7.34 -5.70 -9.46
C ASP A 22 7.04 -6.24 -8.05
N LYS A 23 8.06 -6.62 -7.27
CA LYS A 23 7.90 -7.09 -5.88
C LYS A 23 7.27 -6.01 -4.98
N CYS A 24 7.82 -4.79 -4.98
CA CYS A 24 7.28 -3.70 -4.18
C CYS A 24 5.87 -3.30 -4.64
N HIS A 25 5.59 -3.42 -5.93
CA HIS A 25 4.25 -3.18 -6.46
C HIS A 25 3.25 -4.22 -5.93
N GLN A 26 3.60 -5.50 -6.01
CA GLN A 26 2.78 -6.59 -5.46
C GLN A 26 2.58 -6.46 -3.94
N GLU A 27 3.62 -6.07 -3.20
CA GLU A 27 3.51 -5.83 -1.75
C GLU A 27 2.58 -4.65 -1.42
N GLN A 28 2.63 -3.56 -2.21
CA GLN A 28 1.68 -2.44 -2.05
C GLN A 28 0.24 -2.90 -2.31
N GLU A 29 0.04 -3.70 -3.35
CA GLU A 29 -1.27 -4.22 -3.73
C GLU A 29 -1.84 -5.18 -2.67
N GLN A 30 -1.03 -6.11 -2.16
CA GLN A 30 -1.44 -7.00 -1.06
C GLN A 30 -1.82 -6.23 0.20
N LYS A 31 -1.05 -5.18 0.55
CA LYS A 31 -1.38 -4.30 1.67
C LYS A 31 -2.70 -3.58 1.44
N TYR A 32 -2.91 -3.08 0.22
CA TYR A 32 -4.15 -2.42 -0.15
C TYR A 32 -5.36 -3.35 -0.02
N ILE A 33 -5.26 -4.58 -0.55
CA ILE A 33 -6.31 -5.58 -0.46
C ILE A 33 -6.65 -5.88 1.00
N ARG A 34 -5.66 -6.12 1.87
CA ARG A 34 -5.90 -6.37 3.30
C ARG A 34 -6.64 -5.23 4.00
N VAL A 35 -6.26 -3.98 3.72
CA VAL A 35 -6.97 -2.82 4.29
C VAL A 35 -8.38 -2.72 3.73
N LYS A 36 -8.56 -2.95 2.42
CA LYS A 36 -9.87 -2.91 1.75
C LYS A 36 -10.81 -3.98 2.31
N ASP A 37 -10.36 -5.21 2.43
CA ASP A 37 -11.12 -6.32 3.03
C ASP A 37 -11.50 -6.00 4.47
N TYR A 38 -10.55 -5.50 5.28
CA TYR A 38 -10.87 -5.12 6.66
C TYR A 38 -11.92 -4.00 6.74
N LEU A 39 -11.83 -3.00 5.86
CA LEU A 39 -12.80 -1.90 5.78
C LEU A 39 -14.17 -2.33 5.23
N TRP A 40 -14.25 -3.45 4.52
CA TRP A 40 -15.51 -3.97 4.01
C TRP A 40 -16.43 -4.37 5.16
N ASP A 41 -15.89 -5.10 6.14
CA ASP A 41 -16.61 -5.49 7.36
C ASP A 41 -16.59 -4.39 8.43
N ASN A 42 -15.58 -3.51 8.42
CA ASN A 42 -15.35 -2.48 9.44
C ASN A 42 -15.26 -1.08 8.81
N SER A 43 -16.36 -0.64 8.19
CA SER A 43 -16.43 0.62 7.44
C SER A 43 -16.14 1.89 8.27
N LYS A 44 -16.19 1.82 9.59
CA LYS A 44 -15.88 2.92 10.53
C LYS A 44 -14.60 2.70 11.34
N ALA A 45 -13.78 1.73 10.95
CA ALA A 45 -12.54 1.45 11.67
C ALA A 45 -11.59 2.65 11.61
N THR A 46 -10.90 2.90 12.71
CA THR A 46 -9.83 3.89 12.78
C THR A 46 -8.54 3.35 12.19
N ILE A 47 -7.60 4.25 11.87
CA ILE A 47 -6.24 3.88 11.41
C ILE A 47 -5.54 2.97 12.43
N ASP A 48 -5.84 3.12 13.72
CA ASP A 48 -5.28 2.26 14.77
C ASP A 48 -5.82 0.84 14.67
N GLU A 49 -7.13 0.67 14.57
CA GLU A 49 -7.78 -0.64 14.43
C GLU A 49 -7.31 -1.36 13.17
N ILE A 50 -7.21 -0.66 12.04
CA ILE A 50 -6.66 -1.23 10.80
C ILE A 50 -5.22 -1.67 11.01
N HIS A 51 -4.40 -0.87 11.70
CA HIS A 51 -3.01 -1.22 11.98
C HIS A 51 -2.91 -2.48 12.84
N GLN A 52 -3.71 -2.58 13.91
CA GLN A 52 -3.74 -3.75 14.78
C GLN A 52 -4.22 -5.01 14.04
N ALA A 53 -5.28 -4.89 13.24
CA ALA A 53 -5.86 -6.03 12.54
C ALA A 53 -5.03 -6.52 11.35
N THR A 54 -4.47 -5.60 10.56
CA THR A 54 -3.76 -5.94 9.31
C THR A 54 -2.25 -6.04 9.47
N GLY A 55 -1.70 -5.54 10.57
CA GLY A 55 -0.25 -5.40 10.80
C GLY A 55 0.43 -4.36 9.90
N ILE A 56 -0.35 -3.60 9.11
CA ILE A 56 0.19 -2.62 8.16
C ILE A 56 0.52 -1.33 8.90
N SER A 57 1.70 -0.76 8.67
CA SER A 57 2.12 0.47 9.33
C SER A 57 1.12 1.62 9.12
N LYS A 58 0.80 2.36 10.18
CA LYS A 58 -0.09 3.53 10.15
C LYS A 58 0.26 4.54 9.05
N ASN A 59 1.54 4.69 8.72
CA ASN A 59 1.98 5.57 7.63
C ASN A 59 1.51 5.12 6.24
N ILE A 60 1.50 3.80 5.98
CA ILE A 60 1.00 3.24 4.71
C ILE A 60 -0.52 3.41 4.64
N ILE A 61 -1.23 3.14 5.74
CA ILE A 61 -2.68 3.32 5.81
C ILE A 61 -3.04 4.79 5.55
N ARG A 62 -2.37 5.73 6.23
CA ARG A 62 -2.52 7.19 5.99
C ARG A 62 -2.24 7.57 4.54
N LYS A 63 -1.22 6.97 3.92
CA LYS A 63 -0.92 7.21 2.50
C LYS A 63 -2.10 6.79 1.62
N PHE A 64 -2.71 5.62 1.87
CA PHE A 64 -3.86 5.17 1.09
C PHE A 64 -5.09 6.09 1.25
N VAL A 65 -5.33 6.62 2.45
CA VAL A 65 -6.37 7.63 2.69
C VAL A 65 -6.09 8.92 1.89
N ARG A 66 -4.86 9.44 1.97
CA ARG A 66 -4.46 10.67 1.25
C ARG A 66 -4.52 10.50 -0.28
N GLU A 67 -4.23 9.32 -0.79
CA GLU A 67 -4.35 8.99 -2.22
C GLU A 67 -5.82 8.85 -2.66
N GLY A 68 -6.79 9.06 -1.77
CA GLY A 68 -8.22 8.96 -2.07
C GLY A 68 -8.70 7.53 -2.31
N ARG A 69 -7.88 6.53 -1.97
CA ARG A 69 -8.19 5.11 -2.20
C ARG A 69 -9.20 4.54 -1.21
N PHE A 70 -9.39 5.20 -0.07
CA PHE A 70 -10.38 4.89 0.95
C PHE A 70 -11.03 6.21 1.40
N ARG A 71 -12.22 6.52 0.87
CA ARG A 71 -12.96 7.75 1.22
C ARG A 71 -13.75 7.64 2.54
N SER A 72 -13.88 6.43 3.07
CA SER A 72 -14.81 6.12 4.17
C SER A 72 -14.17 6.10 5.57
N LEU A 73 -12.92 6.55 5.69
CA LEU A 73 -12.17 6.56 6.96
C LEU A 73 -12.36 7.86 7.75
#